data_AF-A0A1G6K3J7-F1
#
_entry.id   AF-A0A1G6K3J7-F1
#
_cell.length_a   1.000
_cell.length_b   1.000
_cell.length_c   1.000
_cell.angle_alpha   90.00
_cell.angle_beta   90.00
_cell.angle_gamma   90.00
#
_symmetry.space_group_name_H-M   'P 1'
#
loop_
_entity.id
_entity.type
_entity.pdbx_description
1 polymer ?
#
loop_
_entity_poly.entity_id
_entity_poly.type
_entity_poly.pdbx_seq_one_letter_code
_entity_poly.pdbx_strand_id
1 'polypeptide(L)'
;MNTGEDIGGLRKITDFTRLISLFILSIHFYMSCYLAFKIWGFTAGITDRLVLNISRTGLFDGFLVPKLATLLCLAVSLLGVKGRKDEKIRKKNIVMYMVTGLVFYFIAGIVFLLGFEARLTAGLYIMVTTTGYLLMLSGGAMLSRLIKASINTDVFNSENETFPQEERLLENEYSINLPAKYSLKGKIRNSYINIINPFRGLLVTGTPGSGKSRVRVIL
;
A
#
# COMPACT_ATOMS: atom_id res chain seq x y z
N MET A 1 -3.53 -3.04 19.98
CA MET A 1 -2.32 -3.85 20.23
C MET A 1 -1.80 -4.33 18.89
N ASN A 2 -0.58 -3.93 18.50
CA ASN A 2 0.07 -4.36 17.26
C ASN A 2 1.41 -4.95 17.71
N THR A 3 1.40 -6.22 18.12
CA THR A 3 2.59 -6.92 18.61
C THR A 3 3.55 -7.13 17.43
N GLY A 4 4.85 -6.86 17.63
CA GLY A 4 5.85 -6.95 16.57
C GLY A 4 5.96 -8.34 15.91
N GLU A 5 5.49 -9.39 16.60
CA GLU A 5 5.41 -10.77 16.08
C GLU A 5 4.48 -10.90 14.86
N ASP A 6 3.30 -10.28 14.88
CA ASP A 6 2.34 -10.35 13.77
C ASP A 6 2.89 -9.69 12.50
N ILE A 7 3.69 -8.62 12.67
CA ILE A 7 4.30 -7.91 11.55
C ILE A 7 5.41 -8.74 10.91
N GLY A 8 6.20 -9.45 11.72
CA GLY A 8 7.24 -10.37 11.24
C GLY A 8 6.66 -11.59 10.51
N GLY A 9 5.59 -12.17 11.05
CA GLY A 9 4.87 -13.29 10.42
C GLY A 9 4.28 -12.90 9.06
N LEU A 10 3.58 -11.76 8.99
CA LEU A 10 3.00 -11.27 7.74
C LEU A 10 4.05 -11.03 6.64
N ARG A 11 5.23 -10.50 7.01
CA ARG A 11 6.34 -10.31 6.06
C ARG A 11 6.81 -11.63 5.46
N LYS A 12 7.04 -12.64 6.31
CA LYS A 12 7.45 -13.99 5.87
C LYS A 12 6.42 -14.60 4.90
N ILE A 13 5.13 -14.48 5.21
CA ILE A 13 4.05 -14.97 4.32
C ILE A 13 4.12 -14.27 2.96
N THR A 14 4.32 -12.95 2.94
CA THR A 14 4.36 -12.21 1.67
C THR A 14 5.60 -12.49 0.83
N ASP A 15 6.76 -12.68 1.47
CA ASP A 15 7.98 -13.08 0.76
C ASP A 15 7.87 -14.52 0.24
N PHE A 16 7.26 -15.44 1.01
CA PHE A 16 6.97 -16.79 0.55
C PHE A 16 6.00 -16.81 -0.63
N THR A 17 4.95 -15.97 -0.61
CA THR A 17 4.00 -15.83 -1.72
C THR A 17 4.69 -15.29 -2.98
N ARG A 18 5.65 -14.36 -2.83
CA ARG A 18 6.47 -13.89 -3.97
C ARG A 18 7.36 -15.00 -4.53
N LEU A 19 7.89 -15.86 -3.66
CA LEU A 19 8.67 -17.03 -4.09
C LEU A 19 7.80 -18.02 -4.86
N ILE A 20 6.57 -18.28 -4.42
CA ILE A 20 5.58 -19.09 -5.17
C ILE A 20 5.33 -18.48 -6.55
N SER A 21 5.12 -17.16 -6.63
CA SER A 21 4.94 -16.46 -7.91
C SER A 21 6.10 -16.71 -8.89
N LEU A 22 7.35 -16.54 -8.42
CA LEU A 22 8.56 -16.79 -9.20
C LEU A 22 8.72 -18.26 -9.58
N PHE A 23 8.36 -19.18 -8.68
CA PHE A 23 8.41 -20.61 -8.91
C PHE A 23 7.46 -21.04 -10.03
N ILE A 24 6.21 -20.56 -10.00
CA ILE A 24 5.22 -20.80 -11.07
C ILE A 24 5.76 -20.26 -12.40
N LEU A 25 6.31 -19.03 -12.42
CA LEU A 25 6.87 -18.45 -13.63
C LEU A 25 8.06 -19.25 -14.17
N SER A 26 8.89 -19.80 -13.28
CA SER A 26 10.06 -20.61 -13.65
C SER A 26 9.66 -21.93 -14.28
N ILE A 27 8.65 -22.61 -13.73
CA ILE A 27 8.09 -23.83 -14.35
C ILE A 27 7.46 -23.48 -15.71
N HIS A 28 6.77 -22.34 -15.80
CA HIS A 28 6.22 -21.87 -17.07
C HIS A 28 7.29 -21.69 -18.14
N PHE A 29 8.44 -21.09 -17.79
CA PHE A 29 9.58 -20.97 -18.70
C PHE A 29 10.15 -22.33 -19.09
N TYR A 30 10.33 -23.23 -18.13
CA TYR A 30 10.84 -24.57 -18.38
C TYR A 30 9.96 -25.33 -19.38
N MET A 31 8.65 -25.31 -19.18
CA MET A 31 7.70 -25.98 -20.07
C MET A 31 7.61 -25.30 -21.44
N SER A 32 7.45 -23.98 -21.47
CA SER A 32 7.29 -23.22 -22.73
C SER A 32 8.53 -23.27 -23.61
N CYS A 33 9.72 -23.38 -23.00
CA CYS A 33 11.00 -23.37 -23.70
C CYS A 33 11.75 -24.72 -23.58
N TYR A 34 11.04 -25.83 -23.35
CA TYR A 34 11.65 -27.13 -23.04
C TYR A 34 12.75 -27.54 -24.03
N LEU A 35 12.53 -27.29 -25.33
CA LEU A 35 13.52 -27.60 -26.36
C LEU A 35 14.85 -26.86 -26.14
N ALA A 36 14.82 -25.58 -25.74
CA ALA A 36 16.02 -24.82 -25.43
C ALA A 36 16.71 -25.35 -24.16
N PHE A 37 15.94 -25.67 -23.11
CA PHE A 37 16.48 -26.28 -21.89
C PHE A 37 17.14 -27.63 -22.15
N LYS A 38 16.58 -28.44 -23.06
CA LYS A 38 17.18 -29.70 -23.51
C LYS A 38 18.49 -29.47 -24.25
N ILE A 39 18.55 -28.50 -25.15
CA ILE A 39 19.78 -28.13 -25.89
C ILE A 39 20.86 -27.62 -24.93
N TRP A 40 20.49 -26.86 -23.90
CA TRP A 40 21.42 -26.37 -22.87
C TRP A 40 21.88 -27.45 -21.88
N GLY A 41 21.31 -28.65 -21.92
CA GLY A 41 21.62 -29.71 -20.97
C GLY A 41 21.05 -29.45 -19.56
N PHE A 42 20.10 -28.53 -19.41
CA PHE A 42 19.43 -28.20 -18.14
C PHE A 42 18.20 -29.06 -17.85
N THR A 43 18.07 -30.20 -18.54
CA THR A 43 17.04 -31.22 -18.29
C THR A 43 17.63 -32.35 -17.46
N ALA A 44 16.94 -32.75 -16.39
CA ALA A 44 17.27 -33.94 -15.61
C ALA A 44 16.01 -34.80 -15.47
N GLY A 45 16.17 -36.13 -15.38
CA GLY A 45 15.02 -37.04 -15.26
C GLY A 45 14.13 -36.74 -14.04
N ILE A 46 14.70 -36.16 -12.97
CA ILE A 46 13.95 -35.73 -11.78
C ILE A 46 13.12 -34.47 -12.07
N THR A 47 13.70 -33.45 -12.72
CA THR A 47 12.97 -32.21 -13.06
C THR A 47 11.83 -32.49 -14.03
N ASP A 48 12.06 -33.32 -15.04
CA ASP A 48 11.01 -33.68 -16.01
C ASP A 48 9.84 -34.42 -15.35
N ARG A 49 10.12 -35.35 -14.45
CA ARG A 49 9.07 -36.06 -13.69
C ARG A 49 8.29 -35.11 -12.76
N LEU A 50 8.99 -34.19 -12.11
CA LEU A 50 8.36 -33.21 -11.22
C LEU A 50 7.44 -32.27 -12.00
N VAL A 51 7.92 -31.74 -13.13
CA VAL A 51 7.12 -30.86 -14.00
C VAL A 51 5.92 -31.59 -14.59
N LEU A 52 6.07 -32.86 -14.99
CA LEU A 52 4.96 -33.68 -15.49
C LEU A 52 3.88 -33.92 -14.41
N ASN A 53 4.26 -34.10 -13.15
CA ASN A 53 3.30 -34.26 -12.08
C ASN A 53 2.56 -32.95 -11.77
N ILE A 54 3.27 -31.82 -11.84
CA ILE A 54 2.69 -30.51 -11.61
C ILE A 54 1.77 -30.08 -12.77
N SER A 55 2.10 -30.43 -14.02
CA SER A 55 1.24 -30.09 -15.16
C SER A 55 -0.15 -30.74 -15.08
N ARG A 56 -0.27 -31.91 -14.44
CA ARG A 56 -1.55 -32.59 -14.20
C ARG A 56 -2.51 -31.85 -13.26
N THR A 57 -2.05 -30.79 -12.59
CA THR A 57 -2.91 -29.97 -11.70
C THR A 57 -3.80 -28.99 -12.46
N GLY A 58 -3.61 -28.83 -13.78
CA GLY A 58 -4.30 -27.84 -14.62
C GLY A 58 -3.74 -26.41 -14.51
N LEU A 59 -2.85 -26.15 -13.54
CA LEU A 59 -2.22 -24.84 -13.33
C LEU A 59 -1.35 -24.39 -14.51
N PHE A 60 -0.84 -25.34 -15.28
CA PHE A 60 0.03 -25.10 -16.42
C PHE A 60 -0.63 -25.45 -17.76
N ASP A 61 -1.96 -25.48 -17.80
CA ASP A 61 -2.72 -25.69 -19.03
C ASP A 61 -2.65 -24.45 -19.91
N GLY A 62 -2.10 -24.64 -21.11
CA GLY A 62 -1.89 -23.57 -22.07
C GLY A 62 -0.92 -22.50 -21.58
N PHE A 63 -1.05 -21.29 -22.12
CA PHE A 63 -0.06 -20.23 -21.92
C PHE A 63 -0.50 -19.15 -20.91
N LEU A 64 -1.81 -18.99 -20.72
CA LEU A 64 -2.39 -17.89 -19.95
C LEU A 64 -2.60 -18.25 -18.48
N VAL A 65 -3.02 -19.48 -18.18
CA VAL A 65 -3.31 -19.94 -16.81
C VAL A 65 -2.10 -19.77 -15.88
N PRO A 66 -0.89 -20.29 -16.20
CA PRO A 66 0.26 -20.11 -15.32
C PRO A 66 0.67 -18.64 -15.18
N LYS A 67 0.54 -17.86 -16.25
CA LYS A 67 0.82 -16.41 -16.24
C LYS A 67 -0.11 -15.65 -15.29
N LEU A 68 -1.41 -15.93 -15.35
CA LEU A 68 -2.40 -15.32 -14.46
C LEU A 68 -2.19 -15.77 -13.01
N ALA A 69 -1.87 -17.03 -12.77
CA ALA A 69 -1.54 -17.53 -11.44
C ALA A 69 -0.30 -16.86 -10.84
N THR A 70 0.76 -16.68 -11.63
CA THR A 70 1.94 -15.87 -11.24
C THR A 70 1.53 -14.46 -10.84
N LEU A 71 0.72 -13.78 -11.66
CA LEU A 71 0.29 -12.41 -11.36
C LEU A 71 -0.62 -12.32 -10.12
N LEU A 72 -1.45 -13.33 -9.88
CA LEU A 72 -2.27 -13.43 -8.66
C LEU A 72 -1.39 -13.54 -7.42
N CYS A 73 -0.44 -14.46 -7.40
CA CYS A 73 0.52 -14.61 -6.30
C CYS A 73 1.35 -13.34 -6.10
N LEU A 74 1.79 -12.69 -7.20
CA LEU A 74 2.47 -11.40 -7.14
C LEU A 74 1.58 -10.34 -6.46
N ALA A 75 0.32 -10.20 -6.89
CA ALA A 75 -0.63 -9.24 -6.31
C ALA A 75 -0.82 -9.46 -4.80
N VAL A 76 -1.01 -10.72 -4.37
CA VAL A 76 -1.11 -11.07 -2.94
C VAL A 76 0.18 -10.72 -2.19
N SER A 77 1.34 -11.01 -2.76
CA SER A 77 2.64 -10.68 -2.15
C SER A 77 2.83 -9.16 -1.94
N LEU A 78 2.19 -8.35 -2.79
CA LEU A 78 2.29 -6.89 -2.75
C LEU A 78 1.41 -6.26 -1.68
N LEU A 79 0.34 -6.92 -1.21
CA LEU A 79 -0.52 -6.41 -0.15
C LEU A 79 0.23 -6.25 1.18
N GLY A 80 1.24 -7.08 1.43
CA GLY A 80 2.06 -7.03 2.64
C GLY A 80 3.14 -5.95 2.66
N VAL A 81 3.49 -5.38 1.51
CA VAL A 81 4.61 -4.42 1.41
C VAL A 81 4.33 -3.20 2.28
N LYS A 82 5.14 -3.01 3.32
CA LYS A 82 5.13 -1.81 4.18
C LYS A 82 6.35 -0.97 3.82
N GLY A 83 6.16 0.32 3.62
CA GLY A 83 7.26 1.24 3.32
C GLY A 83 6.77 2.68 3.34
N ARG A 84 7.67 3.61 3.67
CA ARG A 84 7.37 5.05 3.63
C ARG A 84 7.14 5.44 2.17
N LYS A 85 6.17 6.32 1.94
CA LYS A 85 5.92 6.91 0.63
C LYS A 85 7.19 7.64 0.20
N ASP A 86 7.73 7.30 -0.96
CA ASP A 86 8.69 8.17 -1.64
C ASP A 86 7.92 9.37 -2.17
N GLU A 87 8.16 10.55 -1.61
CA GLU A 87 7.48 11.79 -2.01
C GLU A 87 7.72 12.15 -3.48
N LYS A 88 8.81 11.66 -4.07
CA LYS A 88 9.17 11.89 -5.47
C LYS A 88 8.37 11.03 -6.47
N ILE A 89 7.64 10.00 -6.01
CA ILE A 89 6.94 9.08 -6.91
C ILE A 89 5.56 9.64 -7.29
N ARG A 90 5.44 10.08 -8.55
CA ARG A 90 4.17 10.54 -9.14
C ARG A 90 3.27 9.36 -9.48
N LYS A 91 1.95 9.49 -9.24
CA LYS A 91 0.93 8.48 -9.61
C LYS A 91 1.03 8.06 -11.09
N LYS A 92 1.35 9.00 -11.98
CA LYS A 92 1.58 8.73 -13.41
C LYS A 92 2.67 7.69 -13.66
N ASN A 93 3.75 7.71 -12.90
CA ASN A 93 4.85 6.76 -13.06
C ASN A 93 4.39 5.35 -12.65
N ILE A 94 3.62 5.22 -11.57
CA ILE A 94 3.06 3.93 -11.13
C ILE A 94 2.20 3.31 -12.23
N VAL A 95 1.28 4.08 -12.80
CA VAL A 95 0.41 3.62 -13.90
C VAL A 95 1.25 3.21 -15.10
N MET A 96 2.26 4.01 -15.47
CA MET A 96 3.17 3.69 -16.57
C MET A 96 3.88 2.36 -16.35
N TYR A 97 4.50 2.12 -15.19
CA TYR A 97 5.15 0.85 -14.85
C TYR A 97 4.19 -0.34 -14.91
N MET A 98 2.98 -0.19 -14.38
CA MET A 98 1.98 -1.27 -14.37
C MET A 98 1.52 -1.63 -15.78
N VAL A 99 1.19 -0.63 -16.60
CA VAL A 99 0.71 -0.83 -17.97
C VAL A 99 1.82 -1.39 -18.86
N THR A 100 3.02 -0.80 -18.85
CA THR A 100 4.14 -1.30 -19.66
C THR A 100 4.56 -2.70 -19.24
N GLY A 101 4.58 -2.97 -17.93
CA GLY A 101 4.84 -4.29 -17.38
C GLY A 101 3.84 -5.34 -17.85
N LEU A 102 2.54 -5.02 -17.79
CA LEU A 102 1.46 -5.91 -18.25
C LEU A 102 1.57 -6.19 -19.75
N VAL A 103 1.80 -5.15 -20.56
CA VAL A 103 1.98 -5.29 -22.01
C VAL A 103 3.17 -6.20 -22.31
N PHE A 104 4.35 -5.93 -21.73
CA PHE A 104 5.54 -6.74 -21.96
C PHE A 104 5.34 -8.20 -21.53
N TYR A 105 4.69 -8.41 -20.38
CA TYR A 105 4.45 -9.74 -19.84
C TYR A 105 3.58 -10.62 -20.75
N PHE A 106 2.53 -10.05 -21.37
CA PHE A 106 1.63 -10.81 -22.25
C PHE A 106 2.10 -10.83 -23.72
N ILE A 107 2.65 -9.72 -24.23
CA ILE A 107 3.12 -9.63 -25.63
C ILE A 107 4.31 -10.55 -25.92
N ALA A 108 5.06 -10.96 -24.89
CA ALA A 108 6.19 -11.88 -25.03
C ALA A 108 5.84 -13.19 -25.77
N GLY A 109 4.57 -13.61 -25.77
CA GLY A 109 4.13 -14.80 -26.53
C GLY A 109 4.31 -14.67 -28.05
N ILE A 110 4.32 -13.46 -28.60
CA ILE A 110 4.51 -13.22 -30.04
C ILE A 110 5.87 -13.74 -30.52
N VAL A 111 6.88 -13.82 -29.65
CA VAL A 111 8.21 -14.33 -30.00
C VAL A 111 8.15 -15.75 -30.59
N PHE A 112 7.19 -16.58 -30.13
CA PHE A 112 7.01 -17.94 -30.66
C PHE A 112 6.45 -17.98 -32.09
N LEU A 113 5.84 -16.89 -32.57
CA LEU A 113 5.30 -16.79 -33.94
C LEU A 113 6.36 -16.33 -34.96
N LEU A 114 7.51 -15.83 -34.50
CA LEU A 114 8.55 -15.26 -35.36
C LEU A 114 9.47 -16.30 -36.01
N GLY A 115 9.34 -17.58 -35.63
CA GLY A 115 10.06 -18.68 -36.27
C GLY A 115 11.58 -18.71 -36.01
N PHE A 116 12.07 -18.07 -34.95
CA PHE A 116 13.48 -18.12 -34.59
C PHE A 116 13.92 -19.50 -34.06
N GLU A 117 15.24 -19.74 -34.05
CA GLU A 117 15.80 -20.94 -33.41
C GLU A 117 15.44 -21.03 -31.93
N ALA A 118 15.36 -22.26 -31.40
CA ALA A 118 14.85 -22.53 -30.05
C ALA A 118 15.57 -21.74 -28.95
N ARG A 119 16.90 -21.57 -29.05
CA ARG A 119 17.71 -20.85 -28.05
C ARG A 119 17.37 -19.36 -28.02
N LEU A 120 17.28 -18.74 -29.19
CA LEU A 120 16.96 -17.32 -29.33
C LEU A 120 15.52 -17.03 -28.91
N THR A 121 14.57 -17.87 -29.35
CA THR A 121 13.16 -17.79 -28.94
C THR A 121 13.04 -17.84 -27.41
N ALA A 122 13.70 -18.80 -26.76
CA ALA A 122 13.69 -18.93 -25.31
C ALA A 122 14.32 -17.73 -24.60
N GLY A 123 15.49 -17.27 -25.08
CA GLY A 123 16.18 -16.11 -24.50
C GLY A 123 15.34 -14.83 -24.55
N LEU A 124 14.77 -14.52 -25.73
CA LEU A 124 13.90 -13.36 -25.92
C LEU A 124 12.63 -13.48 -25.08
N TYR A 125 11.99 -14.65 -25.09
CA TYR A 125 10.76 -14.88 -24.33
C TYR A 125 10.96 -14.70 -22.82
N ILE A 126 12.00 -15.33 -22.26
CA ILE A 126 12.33 -15.22 -20.83
C ILE A 126 12.69 -13.77 -20.49
N MET A 127 13.50 -13.10 -21.31
CA MET A 127 13.91 -11.72 -21.08
C MET A 127 12.69 -10.79 -21.03
N VAL A 128 11.87 -10.76 -22.09
CA VAL A 128 10.73 -9.84 -22.19
C VAL A 128 9.69 -10.13 -21.10
N THR A 129 9.40 -11.41 -20.84
CA THR A 129 8.45 -11.80 -19.78
C THR A 129 8.97 -11.40 -18.40
N THR A 130 10.26 -11.61 -18.12
CA THR A 130 10.88 -11.22 -16.83
C THR A 130 10.90 -9.71 -16.67
N THR A 131 11.23 -8.96 -17.71
CA THR A 131 11.14 -7.49 -17.68
C THR A 131 9.72 -7.03 -17.36
N GLY A 132 8.70 -7.61 -18.01
CA GLY A 132 7.29 -7.32 -17.72
C GLY A 132 6.94 -7.59 -16.25
N TYR A 133 7.33 -8.76 -15.73
CA TYR A 133 7.13 -9.15 -14.33
C TYR A 133 7.79 -8.18 -13.34
N LEU A 134 9.04 -7.78 -13.60
CA LEU A 134 9.79 -6.85 -12.72
C LEU A 134 9.19 -5.44 -12.73
N LEU A 135 8.70 -4.97 -13.88
CA LEU A 135 7.99 -3.68 -13.97
C LEU A 135 6.69 -3.71 -13.15
N MET A 136 5.94 -4.81 -13.21
CA MET A 136 4.74 -5.01 -12.39
C MET A 136 5.06 -5.12 -10.89
N LEU A 137 6.15 -5.81 -10.52
CA LEU A 137 6.60 -5.88 -9.13
C LEU A 137 6.97 -4.50 -8.58
N SER A 138 7.74 -3.71 -9.33
CA SER A 138 8.15 -2.35 -8.95
C SER A 138 6.95 -1.40 -8.88
N GLY A 139 6.13 -1.36 -9.94
CA GLY A 139 4.92 -0.53 -9.99
C GLY A 139 3.92 -0.90 -8.90
N GLY A 140 3.71 -2.20 -8.68
CA GLY A 140 2.83 -2.73 -7.65
C GLY A 140 3.32 -2.42 -6.23
N ALA A 141 4.63 -2.50 -5.97
CA ALA A 141 5.20 -2.11 -4.68
C ALA A 141 5.03 -0.60 -4.40
N MET A 142 5.18 0.24 -5.43
CA MET A 142 4.90 1.68 -5.34
C MET A 142 3.40 1.94 -5.07
N LEU A 143 2.51 1.22 -5.75
CA LEU A 143 1.07 1.30 -5.56
C LEU A 143 0.66 0.89 -4.14
N SER A 144 1.14 -0.26 -3.64
CA SER A 144 0.87 -0.73 -2.27
C SER A 144 1.31 0.27 -1.21
N ARG A 145 2.49 0.90 -1.38
CA ARG A 145 2.95 1.97 -0.49
C ARG A 145 2.03 3.18 -0.53
N LEU A 146 1.58 3.60 -1.73
CA LEU A 146 0.67 4.74 -1.90
C LEU A 146 -0.67 4.50 -1.21
N ILE A 147 -1.27 3.31 -1.40
CA ILE A 147 -2.55 2.93 -0.79
C ILE A 147 -2.43 2.91 0.74
N LYS A 148 -1.37 2.30 1.29
CA LYS A 148 -1.13 2.29 2.73
C LYS A 148 -0.90 3.68 3.30
N ALA A 149 -0.18 4.55 2.59
CA ALA A 149 0.02 5.93 3.01
C ALA A 149 -1.29 6.75 3.00
N SER A 150 -2.22 6.49 2.08
CA SER A 150 -3.54 7.14 2.11
C SER A 150 -4.46 6.60 3.21
N ILE A 151 -4.30 5.34 3.62
CA ILE A 151 -5.09 4.72 4.69
C ILE A 151 -4.54 5.11 6.08
N ASN A 152 -3.22 5.25 6.19
CA ASN A 152 -2.56 5.72 7.41
C ASN A 152 -2.64 7.25 7.47
N THR A 153 -3.87 7.78 7.53
CA THR A 153 -4.13 9.17 7.87
C THR A 153 -3.48 9.46 9.21
N ASP A 154 -2.57 10.41 9.17
CA ASP A 154 -1.74 11.01 10.22
C ASP A 154 -2.17 10.74 11.67
N VAL A 155 -1.21 10.55 12.57
CA VAL A 155 -1.49 10.54 14.02
C VAL A 155 -2.00 11.92 14.48
N PHE A 156 -1.69 12.97 13.70
CA PHE A 156 -2.33 14.29 13.73
C PHE A 156 -3.60 14.35 12.86
N ASN A 157 -4.43 13.30 12.91
CA ASN A 157 -5.73 13.33 12.27
C ASN A 157 -6.56 14.34 13.04
N SER A 158 -6.73 15.54 12.49
CA SER A 158 -7.62 16.58 13.05
C SER A 158 -9.02 16.04 13.41
N GLU A 159 -9.49 14.94 12.79
CA GLU A 159 -10.73 14.28 13.21
C GLU A 159 -10.60 13.47 14.52
N ASN A 160 -9.45 12.86 14.80
CA ASN A 160 -9.18 12.12 16.04
C ASN A 160 -8.64 13.02 17.18
N GLU A 161 -8.14 14.22 16.87
CA GLU A 161 -7.75 15.24 17.85
C GLU A 161 -8.93 16.15 18.25
N THR A 162 -10.14 15.84 17.82
CA THR A 162 -11.35 16.58 18.24
C THR A 162 -11.92 16.00 19.53
N PHE A 163 -12.08 16.85 20.54
CA PHE A 163 -12.68 16.51 21.83
C PHE A 163 -14.07 17.14 21.98
N PRO A 164 -15.01 16.46 22.67
CA PRO A 164 -16.30 17.06 23.00
C PRO A 164 -16.09 18.32 23.85
N GLN A 165 -16.73 19.41 23.46
CA GLN A 165 -16.78 20.66 24.22
C GLN A 165 -18.14 20.77 24.93
N GLU A 166 -18.25 21.66 25.91
CA GLU A 166 -19.53 21.90 26.60
C GLU A 166 -20.53 22.58 25.64
N GLU A 167 -21.57 21.86 25.26
CA GLU A 167 -22.62 22.35 24.34
C GLU A 167 -23.75 23.08 25.09
N ARG A 168 -23.83 22.93 26.42
CA ARG A 168 -24.88 23.54 27.25
C ARG A 168 -24.45 24.95 27.68
N LEU A 169 -25.41 25.87 27.66
CA LEU A 169 -25.28 27.17 28.29
C LEU A 169 -25.54 27.00 29.80
N LEU A 170 -24.54 27.30 30.63
CA LEU A 170 -24.64 27.16 32.09
C LEU A 170 -24.62 28.56 32.73
N GLU A 171 -25.77 29.02 33.20
CA GLU A 171 -25.95 30.38 33.72
C GLU A 171 -26.05 30.43 35.24
N ASN A 172 -25.49 31.49 35.83
CA ASN A 172 -25.70 31.93 37.19
C ASN A 172 -25.52 33.47 37.27
N GLU A 173 -25.67 34.05 38.45
CA GLU A 173 -25.57 35.51 38.67
C GLU A 173 -24.25 36.13 38.20
N TYR A 174 -23.17 35.35 38.16
CA TYR A 174 -21.81 35.80 37.88
C TYR A 174 -21.16 35.11 36.68
N SER A 175 -21.89 34.24 35.97
CA SER A 175 -21.34 33.43 34.90
C SER A 175 -21.11 34.27 33.65
N ILE A 176 -20.00 34.03 32.98
CA ILE A 176 -19.71 34.62 31.67
C ILE A 176 -19.72 33.47 30.65
N ASN A 177 -20.58 33.55 29.65
CA ASN A 177 -20.76 32.50 28.66
C ASN A 177 -20.38 33.05 27.27
N LEU A 178 -19.31 32.50 26.69
CA LEU A 178 -18.85 32.92 25.35
C LEU A 178 -19.33 31.91 24.31
N PRO A 179 -20.12 32.31 23.30
CA PRO A 179 -20.52 31.42 22.22
C PRO A 179 -19.29 31.03 21.39
N ALA A 180 -19.15 29.73 21.16
CA ALA A 180 -18.05 29.15 20.39
C ALA A 180 -18.59 28.11 19.38
N LYS A 181 -17.72 27.73 18.45
CA LYS A 181 -17.97 26.60 17.55
C LYS A 181 -16.77 25.67 17.60
N TYR A 182 -17.04 24.38 17.60
CA TYR A 182 -16.01 23.36 17.57
C TYR A 182 -16.36 22.27 16.55
N SER A 183 -15.34 21.58 16.05
CA SER A 183 -15.53 20.41 15.18
C SER A 183 -15.45 19.15 16.02
N LEU A 184 -16.35 18.19 15.78
CA LEU A 184 -16.25 16.85 16.35
C LEU A 184 -16.60 15.83 15.26
N LYS A 185 -15.64 14.98 14.90
CA LYS A 185 -15.77 13.98 13.82
C LYS A 185 -16.30 14.61 12.51
N GLY A 186 -15.72 15.73 12.10
CA GLY A 186 -16.06 16.42 10.85
C GLY A 186 -17.36 17.23 10.87
N LYS A 187 -18.08 17.29 12.00
CA LYS A 187 -19.29 18.13 12.15
C LYS A 187 -18.99 19.36 12.99
N ILE A 188 -19.32 20.54 12.46
CA ILE A 188 -19.29 21.80 13.19
C ILE A 188 -20.50 21.83 14.13
N ARG A 189 -20.25 22.08 15.41
CA ARG A 189 -21.26 22.18 16.46
C ARG A 189 -21.10 23.49 17.22
N ASN A 190 -22.20 24.02 17.72
CA ASN A 190 -22.17 25.17 18.62
C ASN A 190 -21.81 24.70 20.02
N SER A 191 -21.02 25.48 20.73
CA SER A 191 -20.63 25.24 22.12
C SER A 191 -20.56 26.55 22.90
N TYR A 192 -20.42 26.45 24.22
CA TYR A 192 -20.22 27.60 25.09
C TYR A 192 -18.98 27.41 25.95
N ILE A 193 -18.13 28.42 25.99
CA ILE A 193 -17.07 28.51 27.01
C ILE A 193 -17.71 29.13 28.24
N ASN A 194 -18.09 28.28 29.19
CA ASN A 194 -18.78 28.67 30.42
C ASN A 194 -17.76 29.00 31.54
N ILE A 195 -17.61 30.27 31.90
CA ILE A 195 -16.83 30.72 33.06
C ILE A 195 -17.80 30.89 34.23
N ILE A 196 -18.00 29.83 35.01
CA ILE A 196 -19.04 29.74 36.05
C ILE A 196 -18.77 30.63 37.27
N ASN A 197 -17.49 30.79 37.64
CA ASN A 197 -17.09 31.60 38.79
C ASN A 197 -15.77 32.31 38.44
N PRO A 198 -15.83 33.51 37.83
CA PRO A 198 -14.62 34.25 37.45
C PRO A 198 -13.80 34.73 38.66
N PHE A 199 -14.36 34.73 39.88
CA PHE A 199 -13.71 35.24 41.08
C PHE A 199 -12.76 34.24 41.75
N ARG A 200 -12.84 32.94 41.44
CA ARG A 200 -11.94 31.92 42.02
C ARG A 200 -10.48 32.04 41.57
N GLY A 201 -10.22 32.76 40.49
CA GLY A 201 -8.88 32.99 39.99
C GLY A 201 -8.91 33.38 38.52
N LEU A 202 -8.72 34.67 38.24
CA LEU A 202 -8.61 35.21 36.89
C LEU A 202 -7.22 35.82 36.70
N LEU A 203 -6.44 35.25 35.78
CA LEU A 203 -5.15 35.82 35.40
C LEU A 203 -5.36 36.77 34.21
N VAL A 204 -5.13 38.06 34.43
CA VAL A 204 -5.18 39.08 33.37
C VAL A 204 -3.76 39.46 32.99
N THR A 205 -3.29 38.94 31.85
CA THR A 205 -1.95 39.20 31.30
C THR A 205 -2.01 40.14 30.09
N GLY A 206 -0.92 40.85 29.81
CA GLY A 206 -0.78 41.68 28.60
C GLY A 206 0.49 42.53 28.63
N THR A 207 0.74 43.30 27.58
CA THR A 207 1.90 44.22 27.46
C THR A 207 1.73 45.56 28.20
N PRO A 208 2.80 46.29 28.53
CA PRO A 208 2.70 47.65 29.10
C PRO A 208 1.78 48.54 28.25
N GLY A 209 0.86 49.27 28.90
CA GLY A 209 -0.11 50.14 28.20
C GLY A 209 -1.42 49.47 27.75
N SER A 210 -1.58 48.14 27.86
CA SER A 210 -2.78 47.42 27.40
C SER A 210 -4.05 47.61 28.25
N GLY A 211 -4.07 48.57 29.18
CA GLY A 211 -5.25 48.88 29.98
C GLY A 211 -5.61 47.88 31.10
N LYS A 212 -4.73 46.95 31.47
CA LYS A 212 -4.96 45.93 32.54
C LYS A 212 -5.52 46.51 33.83
N SER A 213 -5.07 47.70 34.24
CA SER A 213 -5.51 48.37 35.48
C SER A 213 -7.00 48.74 35.50
N ARG A 214 -7.68 48.79 34.34
CA ARG A 214 -9.14 48.99 34.28
C ARG A 214 -9.94 47.73 34.57
N VAL A 215 -9.33 46.55 34.41
CA VAL A 215 -9.97 45.26 34.71
C VAL A 215 -9.86 45.01 36.21
N ARG A 216 -10.74 45.67 36.97
CA ARG A 216 -10.89 45.46 38.41
C ARG A 216 -11.92 44.34 38.60
N VAL A 217 -11.46 43.13 38.89
CA VAL A 217 -12.35 42.04 39.32
C VAL A 217 -12.71 42.35 40.77
N ILE A 218 -13.89 42.92 40.98
CA ILE A 218 -14.41 43.20 42.33
C ILE A 218 -14.86 41.87 42.92
N LEU A 219 -14.24 41.48 44.04
CA LEU A 219 -14.60 40.34 44.89
C LEU A 219 -15.83 40.64 45.73
#